data_AF-R7UAG1-F1
#
_entry.id   AF-R7UAG1-F1
#
_cell.length_a   1.000
_cell.length_b   1.000
_cell.length_c   1.000
_cell.angle_alpha   90.00
_cell.angle_beta   90.00
_cell.angle_gamma   90.00
#
_symmetry.space_group_name_H-M   'P 1'
#
loop_
_entity.id
_entity.type
_entity.pdbx_description
1 polymer ?
#
loop_
_entity_poly.entity_id
_entity_poly.type
_entity_poly.pdbx_seq_one_letter_code
_entity_poly.pdbx_strand_id
1 'polypeptide(L)'
;QVLQSDGGNYCCSVNAATLALIDAGIPMKDYVCACSASFIKDTALLDINYLEESSGRSAELVVATLPKWDQVVLLEMDGRLHEDHLNKVLDTAVKGCKDVYAILDAAVREHVTETTASLSLDT
;
A
#
# COMPACT_ATOMS: atom_id res chain seq x y z
N GLN A 1 13.74 3.46 -6.65
CA GLN A 1 13.94 2.76 -7.95
C GLN A 1 13.46 1.34 -7.78
N VAL A 2 12.71 0.79 -8.75
CA VAL A 2 12.29 -0.61 -8.73
C VAL A 2 13.48 -1.48 -9.14
N LEU A 3 14.01 -2.26 -8.19
CA LEU A 3 15.11 -3.20 -8.44
C LEU A 3 14.61 -4.53 -9.01
N GLN A 4 13.41 -4.95 -8.56
CA GLN A 4 12.73 -6.15 -9.00
C GLN A 4 11.23 -5.88 -8.98
N SER A 5 10.52 -6.45 -9.94
CA SER A 5 9.09 -6.24 -10.18
C SER A 5 8.39 -7.59 -10.18
N ASP A 6 7.37 -7.74 -9.34
CA ASP A 6 6.50 -8.93 -9.27
C ASP A 6 5.01 -8.56 -9.16
N GLY A 7 4.59 -7.44 -9.76
CA GLY A 7 3.23 -6.89 -9.61
C GLY A 7 3.16 -5.84 -8.49
N GLY A 8 2.10 -5.02 -8.50
CA GLY A 8 1.86 -4.03 -7.42
C GLY A 8 2.93 -2.93 -7.29
N ASN A 9 3.77 -2.72 -8.31
CA ASN A 9 4.91 -1.79 -8.25
C ASN A 9 4.52 -0.36 -7.87
N TYR A 10 3.34 0.09 -8.32
CA TYR A 10 2.80 1.41 -7.98
C TYR A 10 2.59 1.54 -6.47
N CYS A 11 1.87 0.58 -5.88
CA CYS A 11 1.56 0.55 -4.46
C CYS A 11 2.84 0.51 -3.61
N CYS A 12 3.76 -0.37 -3.98
CA CYS A 12 5.07 -0.46 -3.33
C CYS A 12 5.86 0.85 -3.41
N SER A 13 5.85 1.52 -4.57
CA SER A 13 6.52 2.80 -4.76
C SER A 13 5.95 3.91 -3.90
N VAL A 14 4.61 3.98 -3.76
CA VAL A 14 3.93 4.96 -2.89
C VAL A 14 4.28 4.72 -1.41
N ASN A 15 4.25 3.46 -0.98
CA ASN A 15 4.60 3.09 0.39
C ASN A 15 6.07 3.42 0.70
N ALA A 16 6.98 3.09 -0.23
CA ALA A 16 8.40 3.40 -0.10
C ALA A 16 8.67 4.92 -0.11
N ALA A 17 7.98 5.69 -0.95
CA ALA A 17 8.10 7.14 -0.97
C ALA A 17 7.63 7.76 0.35
N THR A 18 6.53 7.25 0.93
CA THR A 18 6.04 7.68 2.24
C THR A 18 7.09 7.45 3.32
N LEU A 19 7.71 6.27 3.37
CA LEU A 19 8.81 6.00 4.30
C LEU A 19 10.02 6.92 4.08
N ALA A 20 10.40 7.17 2.83
CA ALA A 20 11.53 8.05 2.52
C ALA A 20 11.28 9.51 2.96
N LEU A 21 10.05 10.00 2.85
CA LEU A 21 9.68 11.33 3.34
C LEU A 21 9.74 11.41 4.87
N ILE A 22 9.35 10.34 5.56
CA ILE A 22 9.44 10.22 7.02
C ILE A 22 10.90 10.20 7.47
N ASP A 23 11.73 9.39 6.82
CA ASP A 23 13.17 9.29 7.09
C ASP A 23 13.89 10.63 6.85
N ALA A 24 13.51 11.36 5.79
CA ALA A 24 14.01 12.70 5.51
C ALA A 24 13.51 13.78 6.51
N GLY A 25 12.59 13.43 7.43
CA GLY A 25 12.02 14.37 8.41
C GLY A 25 11.09 15.41 7.80
N ILE A 26 10.50 15.15 6.63
CA ILE A 26 9.59 16.08 5.97
C ILE A 26 8.20 16.00 6.66
N PRO A 27 7.64 17.13 7.10
CA PRO A 27 6.34 17.14 7.78
C PRO A 27 5.22 16.72 6.81
N MET A 28 4.57 15.60 7.12
CA MET A 28 3.41 15.08 6.39
C MET A 28 2.15 15.12 7.26
N LYS A 29 0.99 15.27 6.63
CA LYS A 29 -0.31 15.27 7.35
C LYS A 29 -0.69 13.87 7.84
N ASP A 30 -0.39 12.86 7.05
CA ASP A 30 -0.66 11.46 7.34
C ASP A 30 0.26 10.56 6.49
N TYR A 31 0.26 9.27 6.79
CA TYR A 31 0.84 8.24 5.94
C TYR A 31 0.03 8.12 4.66
N VAL A 32 0.70 7.81 3.55
CA VAL A 32 0.01 7.39 2.33
C VAL A 32 0.27 5.90 2.15
N CYS A 33 -0.78 5.10 2.33
CA CYS A 33 -0.69 3.65 2.20
C CYS A 33 -1.49 3.20 0.99
N ALA A 34 -0.81 2.48 0.09
CA ALA A 34 -1.38 1.97 -1.14
C ALA A 34 -1.35 0.45 -1.19
N CYS A 35 -2.42 -0.14 -1.70
CA CYS A 35 -2.58 -1.55 -1.96
C CYS A 35 -3.32 -1.77 -3.28
N SER A 36 -2.97 -2.84 -3.98
CA SER A 36 -3.73 -3.36 -5.11
C SER A 36 -4.69 -4.43 -4.62
N ALA A 37 -5.82 -4.57 -5.30
CA ALA A 37 -6.74 -5.68 -5.13
C ALA A 37 -7.28 -6.09 -6.49
N SER A 38 -7.75 -7.32 -6.60
CA SER A 38 -8.31 -7.84 -7.83
C SER A 38 -9.47 -8.78 -7.58
N PHE A 39 -10.23 -9.07 -8.62
CA PHE A 39 -11.36 -9.98 -8.57
C PHE A 39 -11.12 -11.17 -9.51
N ILE A 40 -10.92 -12.35 -8.93
CA ILE A 40 -10.65 -13.59 -9.67
C ILE A 40 -11.58 -14.69 -9.16
N LYS A 41 -12.32 -15.34 -10.08
CA LYS A 41 -13.21 -16.48 -9.77
C LYS A 41 -14.15 -16.21 -8.57
N ASP A 42 -14.90 -15.11 -8.63
CA ASP A 42 -15.85 -14.65 -7.59
C ASP A 42 -15.24 -14.27 -6.23
N THR A 43 -13.90 -14.21 -6.14
CA THR A 43 -13.17 -13.90 -4.91
C THR A 43 -12.36 -12.63 -5.08
N ALA A 44 -12.43 -11.73 -4.10
CA ALA A 44 -11.56 -10.57 -4.03
C ALA A 44 -10.22 -10.99 -3.44
N LEU A 45 -9.14 -10.74 -4.17
CA LEU A 45 -7.76 -11.00 -3.76
C LEU A 45 -7.10 -9.66 -3.45
N LEU A 46 -6.35 -9.61 -2.36
CA LEU A 46 -5.53 -8.46 -1.98
C LEU A 46 -4.10 -8.72 -2.44
N ASP A 47 -3.42 -7.67 -2.91
CA ASP A 47 -2.00 -7.67 -3.28
C ASP A 47 -1.67 -8.73 -4.34
N ILE A 48 -2.11 -8.45 -5.58
CA ILE A 48 -1.89 -9.39 -6.69
C ILE A 48 -0.44 -9.36 -7.18
N ASN A 49 0.06 -10.54 -7.54
CA ASN A 49 1.36 -10.67 -8.19
C ASN A 49 1.25 -10.58 -9.73
N TYR A 50 2.40 -10.51 -10.39
CA TYR A 50 2.48 -10.40 -11.86
C TYR A 50 1.82 -11.57 -12.60
N LEU A 51 1.84 -12.80 -12.06
CA LEU A 51 1.20 -13.95 -12.69
C LEU A 51 -0.34 -13.85 -12.61
N GLU A 52 -0.86 -13.31 -11.52
CA GLU A 52 -2.28 -13.06 -11.32
C GLU A 52 -2.78 -11.91 -12.20
N GLU A 53 -2.00 -10.85 -12.33
CA GLU A 53 -2.25 -9.72 -13.24
C GLU A 53 -2.23 -10.18 -14.71
N SER A 54 -1.17 -10.88 -15.13
CA SER A 54 -0.97 -11.33 -16.52
C SER A 54 -1.95 -12.42 -16.97
N SER A 55 -2.68 -13.03 -16.05
CA SER A 55 -3.70 -14.04 -16.37
C SER A 55 -4.88 -13.47 -17.18
N GLY A 56 -5.00 -12.14 -17.29
CA GLY A 56 -5.88 -11.42 -18.22
C GLY A 56 -7.39 -11.60 -17.96
N ARG A 57 -7.74 -12.19 -16.83
CA ARG A 57 -9.12 -12.50 -16.41
C ARG A 57 -9.60 -11.67 -15.23
N SER A 58 -8.77 -10.74 -14.79
CA SER A 58 -8.89 -10.06 -13.51
C SER A 58 -8.86 -8.55 -13.76
N ALA A 59 -9.67 -7.80 -13.02
CA ALA A 59 -9.60 -6.34 -13.00
C ALA A 59 -8.72 -5.95 -11.82
N GLU A 60 -7.70 -5.15 -12.06
CA GLU A 60 -6.83 -4.60 -11.01
C GLU A 60 -7.43 -3.29 -10.51
N LEU A 61 -7.52 -3.16 -9.19
CA LEU A 61 -7.91 -1.94 -8.51
C LEU A 61 -6.76 -1.52 -7.60
N VAL A 62 -6.15 -0.39 -7.90
CA VAL A 62 -5.12 0.24 -7.09
C VAL A 62 -5.76 1.33 -6.25
N VAL A 63 -5.55 1.27 -4.94
CA VAL A 63 -6.12 2.24 -3.99
C VAL A 63 -5.01 2.77 -3.11
N ALA A 64 -4.98 4.09 -2.93
CA ALA A 64 -4.16 4.73 -1.91
C ALA A 64 -5.04 5.51 -0.93
N THR A 65 -4.74 5.37 0.36
CA THR A 65 -5.53 5.93 1.46
C THR A 65 -4.67 6.68 2.46
N LEU A 66 -5.30 7.64 3.13
CA LEU A 66 -4.80 8.30 4.33
C LEU A 66 -5.42 7.57 5.54
N PRO A 67 -4.68 6.68 6.21
CA PRO A 67 -5.25 5.74 7.17
C PRO A 67 -5.82 6.40 8.43
N LYS A 68 -5.32 7.58 8.84
CA LYS A 68 -5.89 8.33 9.99
C LYS A 68 -7.16 9.10 9.64
N TRP A 69 -7.27 9.53 8.39
CA TRP A 69 -8.41 10.32 7.90
C TRP A 69 -9.49 9.45 7.23
N ASP A 70 -9.20 8.16 7.05
CA ASP A 70 -10.02 7.17 6.33
C ASP A 70 -10.46 7.67 4.95
N GLN A 71 -9.55 8.40 4.28
CA GLN A 71 -9.83 9.04 2.99
C GLN A 71 -9.03 8.38 1.87
N VAL A 72 -9.71 8.03 0.78
CA VAL A 72 -9.08 7.59 -0.46
C VAL A 72 -8.52 8.81 -1.19
N VAL A 73 -7.22 8.79 -1.49
CA VAL A 73 -6.51 9.85 -2.25
C VAL A 73 -6.30 9.47 -3.70
N LEU A 74 -6.25 8.17 -3.99
CA LEU A 74 -6.13 7.65 -5.34
C LEU A 74 -6.93 6.36 -5.47
N LEU A 75 -7.66 6.26 -6.56
CA LEU A 75 -8.33 5.06 -7.01
C LEU A 75 -8.08 4.95 -8.50
N GLU A 76 -7.40 3.89 -8.90
CA GLU A 76 -7.11 3.59 -10.30
C GLU A 76 -7.57 2.16 -10.57
N MET A 77 -8.24 1.95 -11.71
CA MET A 77 -8.76 0.65 -12.09
C MET A 77 -8.28 0.32 -13.50
N ASP A 78 -7.60 -0.81 -13.64
CA ASP A 78 -7.26 -1.39 -14.92
C ASP A 78 -8.08 -2.66 -15.17
N GLY A 79 -8.64 -2.78 -16.36
CA GLY A 79 -9.55 -3.85 -16.73
C GLY A 79 -11.02 -3.57 -16.44
N ARG A 80 -11.85 -4.59 -16.66
CA ARG A 80 -13.31 -4.50 -16.59
C ARG A 80 -13.83 -5.22 -15.35
N LEU A 81 -14.43 -4.48 -14.44
CA LEU A 81 -15.11 -5.01 -13.26
C LEU A 81 -16.61 -4.69 -13.34
N HIS A 82 -17.44 -5.66 -12.96
CA HIS A 82 -18.87 -5.40 -12.80
C HIS A 82 -19.09 -4.52 -11.56
N GLU A 83 -19.98 -3.53 -11.67
CA GLU A 83 -20.23 -2.53 -10.60
C GLU A 83 -20.58 -3.19 -9.26
N ASP A 84 -21.40 -4.25 -9.29
CA ASP A 84 -21.77 -5.06 -8.12
C ASP A 84 -20.57 -5.59 -7.30
N HIS A 85 -19.41 -5.78 -7.94
CA HIS A 85 -18.20 -6.28 -7.29
C HIS A 85 -17.23 -5.17 -6.88
N LEU A 86 -17.39 -3.95 -7.40
CA LEU A 86 -16.50 -2.82 -7.15
C LEU A 86 -16.39 -2.51 -5.65
N ASN A 87 -17.52 -2.38 -4.96
CA ASN A 87 -17.53 -2.09 -3.52
C ASN A 87 -16.80 -3.17 -2.72
N LYS A 88 -16.98 -4.45 -3.07
CA LYS A 88 -16.34 -5.57 -2.39
C LYS A 88 -14.82 -5.54 -2.56
N VAL A 89 -14.33 -5.25 -3.75
CA VAL A 89 -12.89 -5.16 -4.05
C VAL A 89 -12.29 -3.92 -3.39
N LEU A 90 -12.98 -2.78 -3.47
CA LEU A 90 -12.56 -1.53 -2.83
C LEU A 90 -12.44 -1.68 -1.32
N ASP A 91 -13.44 -2.25 -0.65
CA ASP A 91 -13.39 -2.50 0.80
C ASP A 91 -12.23 -3.41 1.19
N THR A 92 -11.90 -4.38 0.33
CA THR A 92 -10.76 -5.28 0.54
C THR A 92 -9.43 -4.52 0.39
N ALA A 93 -9.30 -3.70 -0.64
CA ALA A 93 -8.12 -2.86 -0.87
C ALA A 93 -7.89 -1.85 0.28
N VAL A 94 -8.96 -1.19 0.73
CA VAL A 94 -8.91 -0.21 1.85
C VAL A 94 -8.50 -0.90 3.15
N LYS A 95 -9.01 -2.11 3.43
CA LYS A 95 -8.55 -2.91 4.58
C LYS A 95 -7.06 -3.25 4.46
N GLY A 96 -6.62 -3.68 3.29
CA GLY A 96 -5.20 -3.92 3.03
C GLY A 96 -4.33 -2.69 3.29
N CYS A 97 -4.78 -1.49 2.89
CA CYS A 97 -4.05 -0.26 3.16
C CYS A 97 -3.90 0.00 4.68
N LYS A 98 -4.92 -0.32 5.48
CA LYS A 98 -4.87 -0.20 6.95
C LYS A 98 -3.91 -1.21 7.58
N ASP A 99 -3.85 -2.42 7.04
CA ASP A 99 -2.91 -3.44 7.48
C ASP A 99 -1.46 -3.04 7.15
N VAL A 100 -1.22 -2.53 5.93
CA VAL A 100 0.08 -1.98 5.53
C VAL A 100 0.48 -0.80 6.42
N TYR A 101 -0.44 0.11 6.75
CA TYR A 101 -0.17 1.20 7.68
C TYR A 101 0.35 0.69 9.04
N ALA A 102 -0.29 -0.33 9.61
CA ALA A 102 0.13 -0.89 10.90
C ALA A 102 1.56 -1.46 10.84
N ILE A 103 1.91 -2.12 9.73
CA ILE A 103 3.25 -2.66 9.50
C ILE A 103 4.28 -1.53 9.35
N LEU A 104 3.97 -0.50 8.55
CA LEU A 104 4.85 0.63 8.31
C LEU A 104 5.08 1.46 9.58
N ASP A 105 4.04 1.75 10.35
CA ASP A 105 4.16 2.50 11.62
C ASP A 105 5.00 1.71 12.64
N ALA A 106 4.83 0.39 12.74
CA ALA A 106 5.66 -0.45 13.59
C ALA A 106 7.14 -0.41 13.17
N ALA A 107 7.43 -0.57 11.87
CA ALA A 107 8.80 -0.55 11.36
C ALA A 107 9.48 0.81 11.56
N VAL A 108 8.76 1.92 11.33
CA VAL A 108 9.28 3.28 11.57
C VAL A 108 9.60 3.48 13.05
N ARG A 109 8.72 3.05 13.97
CA ARG A 109 8.96 3.17 15.41
C ARG A 109 10.16 2.38 15.86
N GLU A 110 10.28 1.14 15.39
CA GLU A 110 11.43 0.28 15.68
C GLU A 110 12.73 0.96 15.21
N HIS A 111 12.77 1.42 13.96
CA HIS A 111 13.93 2.11 13.41
C HIS A 111 14.32 3.35 14.23
N VAL A 112 13.35 4.19 14.58
CA VAL A 112 13.60 5.39 15.40
C VAL A 112 14.13 5.02 16.79
N THR A 113 13.63 3.96 17.42
CA THR A 113 14.15 3.51 18.72
C THR A 113 15.59 3.01 18.63
N GLU A 114 15.93 2.27 17.58
CA GLU A 114 17.30 1.79 17.35
C GLU A 114 18.28 2.94 17.09
N THR A 115 17.92 3.88 16.22
CA THR A 115 18.76 5.05 15.91
C THR A 115 18.95 5.94 17.14
N THR A 116 17.92 6.08 17.98
CA THR A 116 18.03 6.85 19.22
C THR A 116 18.94 6.15 20.23
N ALA A 117 18.84 4.83 20.34
CA ALA A 117 19.68 4.04 21.23
C ALA A 117 21.15 4.10 20.82
N SER A 118 21.47 4.02 19.52
CA SER A 118 22.85 4.15 19.04
C SER A 118 23.41 5.55 19.28
N LEU A 119 22.63 6.62 19.03
CA LEU A 119 23.06 7.99 19.35
C LEU A 119 23.38 8.18 20.85
N SER A 120 22.61 7.53 21.74
CA SER A 120 22.82 7.65 23.18
C SER A 120 24.06 6.91 23.70
N LEU A 121 24.63 5.99 22.92
CA LEU A 121 25.87 5.28 23.24
C LEU A 121 27.13 6.06 22.81
N ASP A 122 26.97 7.01 21.88
CA ASP A 122 28.06 7.81 21.33
C ASP A 122 28.26 9.16 22.07
N THR A 123 27.48 9.45 23.12
CA THR A 123 27.62 10.65 23.98
C THR A 123 28.05 10.32 25.40
#